data_AF-A0A8C1RGF5-F1
#
_entry.id   AF-A0A8C1RGF5-F1
#
_cell.length_a   1.000
_cell.length_b   1.000
_cell.length_c   1.000
_cell.angle_alpha   90.00
_cell.angle_beta   90.00
_cell.angle_gamma   90.00
#
_symmetry.space_group_name_H-M   'P 1'
#
loop_
_entity.id
_entity.type
_entity.pdbx_description
1 polymer ?
#
loop_
_entity_poly.entity_id
_entity_poly.type
_entity_poly.pdbx_seq_one_letter_code
_entity_poly.pdbx_strand_id
1 'polypeptide(L)'
;MIYNIKPSLCHKYRKIFVVVVVVVARIGSLAFGFVLKFVLLIFSFKFQTLTLTICWRSQPWKPNPDFLDISCSHFGRILWHEFKHTSKNQIKVDLVDENFTELKGEIAGPPDTPYEGGRYQLEIKIPETYPFNPPKVRFITKIWHPNISSVTGAICLDILKDQWAAAMTLRTVLLSLQALLAAAEPDDPQDAVVANQYKQNPEMFKQTAGLWSHVYAGAPVSSPDYTRKIDKLCAMGFDKNAVIAALSSKSWDVETATELLLSN
;
A
#
# COMPACT_ATOMS: atom_id res chain seq x y z
N MET A 1 -14.92 -36.07 -4.54
CA MET A 1 -14.48 -36.67 -5.81
C MET A 1 -13.93 -35.57 -6.69
N ILE A 2 -12.66 -35.70 -7.04
CA ILE A 2 -11.89 -34.81 -7.91
C ILE A 2 -12.22 -35.18 -9.36
N TYR A 3 -12.47 -34.19 -10.23
CA TYR A 3 -12.26 -34.39 -11.66
C TYR A 3 -11.46 -33.21 -12.25
N ASN A 4 -10.22 -33.54 -12.58
CA ASN A 4 -9.30 -32.80 -13.44
C ASN A 4 -9.85 -32.72 -14.88
N ILE A 5 -9.71 -31.56 -15.53
CA ILE A 5 -9.74 -31.45 -16.99
C ILE A 5 -8.45 -30.79 -17.46
N LYS A 6 -7.77 -31.47 -18.40
CA LYS A 6 -6.42 -31.21 -18.90
C LYS A 6 -6.30 -29.94 -19.78
N PRO A 7 -5.12 -29.29 -19.80
CA PRO A 7 -4.80 -28.16 -20.66
C PRO A 7 -4.27 -28.64 -22.03
N SER A 8 -5.05 -28.51 -23.11
CA SER A 8 -4.52 -28.80 -24.47
C SER A 8 -5.22 -28.09 -25.65
N LEU A 9 -6.08 -27.09 -25.42
CA LEU A 9 -6.85 -26.45 -26.52
C LEU A 9 -6.54 -24.97 -26.78
N CYS A 10 -5.64 -24.33 -26.01
CA CYS A 10 -5.32 -22.91 -26.21
C CYS A 10 -4.19 -22.66 -27.24
N HIS A 11 -3.55 -23.70 -27.77
CA HIS A 11 -2.44 -23.54 -28.73
C HIS A 11 -2.85 -23.54 -30.21
N LYS A 12 -4.13 -23.80 -30.53
CA LYS A 12 -4.61 -23.95 -31.91
C LYS A 12 -5.15 -22.67 -32.56
N TYR A 13 -5.38 -21.60 -31.79
CA TYR A 13 -5.94 -20.34 -32.32
C TYR A 13 -4.92 -19.23 -32.61
N ARG A 14 -3.62 -19.47 -32.34
CA ARG A 14 -2.55 -18.49 -32.58
C ARG A 14 -1.98 -18.53 -34.01
N LYS A 15 -2.24 -19.59 -34.79
CA LYS A 15 -1.72 -19.77 -36.16
C LYS A 15 -2.66 -19.31 -37.28
N ILE A 16 -3.94 -19.07 -37.00
CA ILE A 16 -4.91 -18.59 -38.01
C ILE A 16 -4.89 -17.06 -38.13
N PHE A 17 -4.47 -16.34 -37.08
CA PHE A 17 -4.43 -14.88 -37.07
C PHE A 17 -3.23 -14.27 -37.83
N VAL A 18 -2.16 -15.03 -38.06
CA VAL A 18 -0.93 -14.53 -38.71
C VAL A 18 -0.99 -14.61 -40.24
N VAL A 19 -1.82 -15.49 -40.80
CA VAL A 19 -1.94 -15.65 -42.27
C VAL A 19 -2.88 -14.61 -42.89
N VAL A 20 -3.85 -14.09 -42.14
CA VAL A 20 -4.84 -13.11 -42.65
C VAL A 20 -4.26 -11.69 -42.72
N VAL A 21 -3.25 -11.36 -41.92
CA VAL A 21 -2.65 -10.01 -41.87
C VAL A 21 -1.62 -9.77 -42.99
N VAL A 22 -1.04 -10.83 -43.59
CA VAL A 22 0.01 -10.69 -44.63
C VAL A 22 -0.57 -10.56 -46.05
N VAL A 23 -1.80 -11.00 -46.29
CA VAL A 23 -2.41 -10.95 -47.64
C VAL A 23 -3.12 -9.61 -47.93
N VAL A 24 -3.43 -8.82 -46.91
CA VAL A 24 -4.18 -7.56 -47.06
C VAL A 24 -3.27 -6.33 -47.31
N ALA A 25 -1.95 -6.50 -47.28
CA ALA A 25 -0.99 -5.38 -47.41
C ALA A 25 -0.43 -5.14 -48.83
N ARG A 26 -0.90 -5.85 -49.87
CA ARG A 26 -0.52 -5.60 -51.27
C ARG A 26 -1.70 -5.88 -52.21
N ILE A 27 -2.61 -4.93 -52.36
CA ILE A 27 -3.32 -4.58 -53.61
C ILE A 27 -4.05 -3.27 -53.32
N GLY A 28 -3.76 -2.28 -54.16
CA GLY A 28 -4.23 -0.90 -54.02
C GLY A 28 -5.73 -0.73 -54.20
N SER A 29 -6.17 0.44 -53.77
CA SER A 29 -7.53 0.98 -53.85
C SER A 29 -8.18 0.73 -55.22
N LEU A 30 -9.20 -0.13 -55.23
CA LEU A 30 -10.39 -0.17 -56.11
C LEU A 30 -10.98 -1.59 -56.02
N ALA A 31 -12.24 -1.71 -55.56
CA ALA A 31 -13.04 -2.94 -55.42
C ALA A 31 -13.11 -3.66 -54.04
N PHE A 32 -13.17 -2.90 -52.93
CA PHE A 32 -13.54 -3.46 -51.60
C PHE A 32 -15.02 -3.92 -51.49
N GLY A 33 -15.87 -3.53 -52.45
CA GLY A 33 -17.32 -3.78 -52.40
C GLY A 33 -17.79 -5.17 -52.84
N PHE A 34 -16.96 -5.98 -53.51
CA PHE A 34 -17.41 -7.25 -54.12
C PHE A 34 -17.04 -8.52 -53.33
N VAL A 35 -16.07 -8.46 -52.42
CA VAL A 35 -15.68 -9.63 -51.60
C VAL A 35 -16.53 -9.77 -50.32
N LEU A 36 -17.13 -8.68 -49.82
CA LEU A 36 -17.97 -8.70 -48.63
C LEU A 36 -19.39 -9.27 -48.88
N LYS A 37 -19.85 -9.27 -50.14
CA LYS A 37 -21.17 -9.84 -50.52
C LYS A 37 -21.17 -11.36 -50.70
N PHE A 38 -20.01 -12.01 -50.86
CA PHE A 38 -19.94 -13.46 -51.07
C PHE A 38 -19.81 -14.25 -49.76
N VAL A 39 -19.27 -13.65 -48.68
CA VAL A 39 -19.13 -14.30 -47.38
C VAL A 39 -20.41 -14.24 -46.54
N LEU A 40 -21.31 -13.28 -46.81
CA LEU A 40 -22.61 -13.15 -46.12
C LEU A 40 -23.74 -14.03 -46.71
N LEU A 41 -23.48 -14.78 -47.79
CA LEU A 41 -24.50 -15.59 -48.48
C LEU A 41 -24.42 -17.10 -48.21
N ILE A 42 -23.46 -17.57 -47.41
CA ILE A 42 -23.30 -19.00 -47.04
C ILE A 42 -23.88 -19.33 -45.65
N PHE A 43 -24.34 -18.35 -44.87
CA PHE A 43 -24.95 -18.58 -43.54
C PHE A 43 -26.42 -18.18 -43.45
N SER A 44 -27.18 -18.42 -44.52
CA SER A 44 -28.64 -18.37 -44.45
C SER A 44 -29.25 -19.47 -45.29
N PHE A 45 -29.42 -20.66 -44.69
CA PHE A 45 -30.63 -21.46 -44.87
C PHE A 45 -30.68 -22.63 -43.86
N LYS A 46 -31.83 -22.71 -43.15
CA LYS A 46 -32.29 -23.71 -42.17
C LYS A 46 -31.76 -23.57 -40.73
N PHE A 47 -32.51 -22.87 -39.87
CA PHE A 47 -33.58 -23.49 -39.07
C PHE A 47 -34.44 -22.44 -38.36
N GLN A 48 -35.73 -22.74 -38.24
CA GLN A 48 -36.85 -21.90 -37.78
C GLN A 48 -36.59 -21.03 -36.53
N THR A 49 -36.92 -19.74 -36.63
CA THR A 49 -37.08 -18.84 -35.48
C THR A 49 -38.53 -18.76 -35.05
N LEU A 50 -38.76 -19.16 -33.79
CA LEU A 50 -39.95 -18.91 -33.00
C LEU A 50 -40.25 -17.41 -32.95
N THR A 51 -41.51 -17.06 -33.13
CA THR A 51 -42.08 -15.72 -32.90
C THR A 51 -41.87 -15.29 -31.45
N LEU A 52 -41.27 -14.11 -31.24
CA LEU A 52 -41.33 -13.39 -29.97
C LEU A 52 -41.65 -11.92 -30.23
N THR A 53 -42.92 -11.61 -29.95
CA THR A 53 -43.51 -10.28 -29.80
C THR A 53 -42.65 -9.42 -28.88
N ILE A 54 -42.28 -8.23 -29.37
CA ILE A 54 -41.60 -7.20 -28.58
C ILE A 54 -42.62 -6.65 -27.57
N CYS A 55 -42.54 -7.13 -26.32
CA CYS A 55 -43.27 -6.54 -25.20
C CYS A 55 -42.41 -5.43 -24.59
N TRP A 56 -42.78 -4.19 -24.88
CA TRP A 56 -42.35 -3.03 -24.10
C TRP A 56 -42.84 -3.22 -22.66
N ARG A 57 -41.93 -3.53 -21.73
CA ARG A 57 -42.18 -3.42 -20.30
C ARG A 57 -41.10 -2.54 -19.70
N SER A 58 -41.46 -1.28 -19.53
CA SER A 58 -40.79 -0.27 -18.73
C SER A 58 -40.48 -0.85 -17.34
N GLN A 59 -39.22 -1.20 -17.11
CA GLN A 59 -38.67 -1.40 -15.78
C GLN A 59 -38.07 -0.06 -15.31
N PRO A 60 -38.38 0.41 -14.10
CA PRO A 60 -37.81 1.64 -13.57
C PRO A 60 -36.31 1.47 -13.42
N TRP A 61 -35.58 2.48 -13.90
CA TRP A 61 -34.14 2.61 -13.74
C TRP A 61 -33.77 2.46 -12.26
N LYS A 62 -32.98 1.43 -11.90
CA LYS A 62 -32.33 1.33 -10.59
C LYS A 62 -30.89 1.83 -10.76
N PRO A 63 -30.46 2.86 -10.00
CA PRO A 63 -29.09 3.34 -10.11
C PRO A 63 -28.13 2.24 -9.64
N ASN A 64 -27.09 2.01 -10.46
CA ASN A 64 -25.97 1.15 -10.13
C ASN A 64 -25.17 1.82 -8.98
N PRO A 65 -24.86 1.15 -7.86
CA PRO A 65 -24.10 1.75 -6.75
C PRO A 65 -22.67 2.20 -7.11
N ASP A 66 -22.18 1.89 -8.31
CA ASP A 66 -20.87 2.32 -8.82
C ASP A 66 -20.88 3.72 -9.48
N PHE A 67 -22.02 4.41 -9.50
CA PHE A 67 -22.12 5.80 -9.96
C PHE A 67 -22.54 6.68 -8.79
N LEU A 68 -21.61 6.90 -7.86
CA LEU A 68 -21.68 8.09 -7.01
C LEU A 68 -21.28 9.27 -7.89
N ASP A 69 -22.27 10.10 -8.21
CA ASP A 69 -22.12 11.41 -8.81
C ASP A 69 -21.37 12.32 -7.82
N ILE A 70 -20.05 12.13 -7.72
CA ILE A 70 -19.18 13.05 -7.02
C ILE A 70 -18.89 14.14 -8.03
N SER A 71 -19.36 15.35 -7.71
CA SER A 71 -18.77 16.63 -8.11
C SER A 71 -17.24 16.54 -7.97
N CYS A 72 -16.56 15.97 -8.95
CA CYS A 72 -15.16 15.62 -8.84
C CYS A 72 -14.37 16.83 -9.29
N SER A 73 -14.03 17.69 -8.32
CA SER A 73 -13.01 18.71 -8.48
C SER A 73 -11.76 18.10 -9.11
N HIS A 74 -10.97 18.89 -9.84
CA HIS A 74 -9.73 18.45 -10.50
C HIS A 74 -8.81 17.66 -9.54
N PHE A 75 -8.88 17.98 -8.26
CA PHE A 75 -8.25 17.32 -7.12
C PHE A 75 -8.65 15.83 -6.95
N GLY A 76 -9.94 15.50 -7.01
CA GLY A 76 -10.42 14.12 -6.86
C GLY A 76 -9.99 13.18 -7.99
N ARG A 77 -9.77 13.72 -9.20
CA ARG A 77 -9.28 12.95 -10.35
C ARG A 77 -7.81 12.55 -10.23
N ILE A 78 -6.97 13.41 -9.64
CA ILE A 78 -5.54 13.12 -9.42
C ILE A 78 -5.40 11.97 -8.42
N LEU A 79 -6.09 12.06 -7.28
CA LEU A 79 -6.06 11.01 -6.26
C LEU A 79 -6.58 9.67 -6.80
N TRP A 80 -7.72 9.64 -7.49
CA TRP A 80 -8.27 8.40 -8.08
C TRP A 80 -7.32 7.70 -9.06
N HIS A 81 -6.50 8.44 -9.80
CA HIS A 81 -5.52 7.85 -10.71
C HIS A 81 -4.31 7.25 -9.96
N GLU A 82 -3.90 7.85 -8.83
CA GLU A 82 -2.86 7.32 -7.94
C GLU A 82 -3.26 5.98 -7.30
N PHE A 83 -4.54 5.79 -6.96
CA PHE A 83 -5.06 4.58 -6.32
C PHE A 83 -4.97 3.31 -7.19
N LYS A 84 -4.85 3.40 -8.52
CA LYS A 84 -4.96 2.24 -9.43
C LYS A 84 -3.66 1.44 -9.65
N HIS A 85 -2.49 1.90 -9.20
CA HIS A 85 -1.18 1.30 -9.52
C HIS A 85 -0.36 0.78 -8.33
N THR A 86 -1.05 0.36 -7.27
CA THR A 86 -0.44 -0.26 -6.09
C THR A 86 -0.22 -1.75 -6.35
N SER A 87 1.04 -2.21 -6.36
CA SER A 87 1.31 -3.65 -6.45
C SER A 87 0.70 -4.33 -5.23
N LYS A 88 -0.02 -5.44 -5.45
CA LYS A 88 -0.80 -6.14 -4.42
C LYS A 88 0.08 -6.43 -3.20
N ASN A 89 -0.15 -5.69 -2.11
CA ASN A 89 0.28 -5.90 -0.72
C ASN A 89 1.46 -5.09 -0.14
N GLN A 90 2.19 -4.27 -0.91
CA GLN A 90 3.33 -3.52 -0.33
C GLN A 90 2.90 -2.20 0.33
N ILE A 91 2.06 -1.44 -0.35
CA ILE A 91 1.53 -0.17 0.16
C ILE A 91 0.01 -0.14 -0.09
N LYS A 92 -0.73 0.52 0.80
CA LYS A 92 -2.19 0.69 0.73
C LYS A 92 -2.53 2.12 1.14
N VAL A 93 -3.58 2.66 0.57
CA VAL A 93 -4.21 3.90 1.01
C VAL A 93 -5.70 3.65 1.09
N ASP A 94 -6.31 4.07 2.19
CA ASP A 94 -7.75 4.05 2.43
C ASP A 94 -8.23 5.49 2.68
N LEU A 95 -9.44 5.79 2.22
CA LEU A 95 -10.11 7.05 2.53
C LEU A 95 -10.64 6.99 3.97
N VAL A 96 -10.38 8.03 4.77
CA VAL A 96 -10.96 8.17 6.12
C VAL A 96 -12.20 9.04 6.07
N ASP A 97 -12.18 10.08 5.24
CA ASP A 97 -13.27 11.02 5.06
C ASP A 97 -13.79 11.05 3.60
N GLU A 98 -14.99 11.61 3.44
CA GLU A 98 -15.58 11.86 2.11
C GLU A 98 -14.94 13.07 1.41
N ASN A 99 -14.28 13.95 2.17
CA ASN A 99 -13.68 15.20 1.68
C ASN A 99 -12.25 15.02 1.17
N PHE A 100 -11.67 13.82 1.22
CA PHE A 100 -10.31 13.50 0.80
C PHE A 100 -9.22 14.32 1.53
N THR A 101 -9.53 14.85 2.72
CA THR A 101 -8.57 15.64 3.51
C THR A 101 -7.79 14.76 4.48
N GLU A 102 -8.34 13.59 4.83
CA GLU A 102 -7.71 12.61 5.70
C GLU A 102 -7.69 11.23 5.05
N LEU A 103 -6.49 10.68 4.95
CA LEU A 103 -6.22 9.37 4.35
C LEU A 103 -5.46 8.51 5.35
N LYS A 104 -5.69 7.20 5.27
CA LYS A 104 -4.95 6.21 6.04
C LYS A 104 -4.05 5.42 5.11
N GLY A 105 -2.75 5.61 5.25
CA GLY A 105 -1.74 4.82 4.56
C GLY A 105 -1.41 3.53 5.34
N GLU A 106 -0.94 2.51 4.64
CA GLU A 106 -0.30 1.35 5.26
C GLU A 106 0.87 0.88 4.39
N ILE A 107 2.06 0.73 4.98
CA ILE A 107 3.25 0.21 4.30
C ILE A 107 3.68 -1.10 4.96
N ALA A 108 4.15 -2.05 4.15
CA ALA A 108 4.80 -3.25 4.65
C ALA A 108 6.27 -2.95 4.98
N GLY A 109 6.78 -3.52 6.06
CA GLY A 109 8.20 -3.45 6.38
C GLY A 109 9.04 -4.12 5.28
N PRO A 110 10.15 -3.49 4.84
CA PRO A 110 11.01 -4.06 3.80
C PRO A 110 11.63 -5.40 4.24
N PRO A 111 11.91 -6.32 3.30
CA PRO A 111 12.64 -7.55 3.60
C PRO A 111 14.07 -7.24 4.07
N ASP A 112 14.67 -8.17 4.82
CA ASP A 112 16.05 -8.06 5.35
C ASP A 112 16.26 -6.88 6.32
N THR A 113 15.17 -6.35 6.88
CA THR A 113 15.18 -5.28 7.89
C THR A 113 14.53 -5.78 9.18
N PRO A 114 14.77 -5.15 10.35
CA PRO A 114 14.04 -5.49 11.58
C PRO A 114 12.53 -5.22 11.50
N TYR A 115 12.06 -4.60 10.41
CA TYR A 115 10.66 -4.27 10.17
C TYR A 115 9.94 -5.34 9.33
N GLU A 116 10.67 -6.31 8.79
CA GLU A 116 10.13 -7.35 7.91
C GLU A 116 8.94 -8.09 8.53
N GLY A 117 7.89 -8.30 7.73
CA GLY A 117 6.64 -8.93 8.17
C GLY A 117 5.71 -8.00 8.96
N GLY A 118 6.18 -6.82 9.36
CA GLY A 118 5.36 -5.79 10.00
C GLY A 118 4.52 -4.98 9.01
N ARG A 119 3.37 -4.48 9.47
CA ARG A 119 2.50 -3.53 8.76
C ARG A 119 2.40 -2.23 9.55
N TYR A 120 2.74 -1.11 8.91
CA TYR A 120 2.81 0.19 9.56
C TYR A 120 1.74 1.12 9.00
N GLN A 121 0.80 1.51 9.85
CA GLN A 121 -0.26 2.44 9.52
C GLN A 121 0.22 3.88 9.65
N LEU A 122 -0.23 4.70 8.71
CA LEU A 122 0.15 6.09 8.53
C LEU A 122 -1.11 6.96 8.51
N GLU A 123 -1.06 8.07 9.24
CA GLU A 123 -2.00 9.17 9.12
C GLU A 123 -1.47 10.11 8.03
N ILE A 124 -2.30 10.44 7.05
CA ILE A 124 -1.95 11.33 5.94
C ILE A 124 -3.01 12.42 5.88
N LYS A 125 -2.61 13.67 6.13
CA LYS A 125 -3.49 14.84 6.04
C LYS A 125 -3.11 15.69 4.84
N ILE A 126 -4.07 15.93 3.96
CA ILE A 126 -3.86 16.73 2.76
C ILE A 126 -4.14 18.21 3.08
N PRO A 127 -3.18 19.12 2.94
CA PRO A 127 -3.43 20.54 3.16
C PRO A 127 -4.28 21.11 2.02
N GLU A 128 -4.99 22.21 2.29
CA GLU A 128 -5.75 22.96 1.28
C GLU A 128 -4.87 23.47 0.12
N THR A 129 -3.57 23.63 0.37
CA THR A 129 -2.59 24.09 -0.61
C THR A 129 -1.94 22.96 -1.42
N TYR A 130 -2.40 21.71 -1.28
CA TYR A 130 -1.94 20.61 -2.13
C TYR A 130 -2.33 20.84 -3.60
N PRO A 131 -1.46 20.56 -4.58
CA PRO A 131 -0.17 19.87 -4.49
C PRO A 131 1.05 20.80 -4.31
N PHE A 132 0.88 22.08 -4.02
CA PHE A 132 2.02 23.00 -3.85
C PHE A 132 2.74 22.83 -2.52
N ASN A 133 2.05 22.34 -1.49
CA ASN A 133 2.65 21.90 -0.23
C ASN A 133 2.49 20.39 -0.03
N PRO A 134 3.45 19.74 0.68
CA PRO A 134 3.41 18.31 0.93
C PRO A 134 2.25 17.91 1.85
N PRO A 135 1.77 16.65 1.75
CA PRO A 135 0.88 16.08 2.75
C PRO A 135 1.60 15.96 4.10
N LYS A 136 0.85 16.14 5.19
CA LYS A 136 1.38 15.88 6.54
C LYS A 136 1.23 14.39 6.83
N VAL A 137 2.35 13.69 6.99
CA VAL A 137 2.37 12.24 7.23
C VAL A 137 2.95 11.92 8.60
N ARG A 138 2.33 10.98 9.32
CA ARG A 138 2.78 10.52 10.63
C ARG A 138 2.51 9.03 10.81
N PHE A 139 3.39 8.32 11.50
CA PHE A 139 3.15 6.93 11.88
C PHE A 139 2.09 6.84 12.98
N ILE A 140 1.03 6.08 12.73
CA ILE A 140 0.05 5.65 13.73
C ILE A 140 0.61 4.44 14.48
N THR A 141 1.16 3.47 13.74
CA THR A 141 1.85 2.32 14.31
C THR A 141 3.15 2.76 14.95
N LYS A 142 3.34 2.50 16.24
CA LYS A 142 4.59 2.78 16.95
C LYS A 142 5.76 2.04 16.30
N ILE A 143 6.88 2.72 16.15
CA ILE A 143 8.07 2.19 15.47
C ILE A 143 9.34 2.70 16.15
N TRP A 144 10.38 1.86 16.17
CA TRP A 144 11.71 2.20 16.65
C TRP A 144 12.63 2.45 15.45
N HIS A 145 12.82 3.71 15.08
CA HIS A 145 13.63 4.10 13.91
C HIS A 145 14.29 5.48 14.13
N PRO A 146 15.55 5.72 13.72
CA PRO A 146 16.24 6.99 13.97
C PRO A 146 15.52 8.23 13.44
N ASN A 147 14.92 8.13 12.24
CA ASN A 147 14.21 9.24 11.57
C ASN A 147 12.70 9.29 11.86
N ILE A 148 12.20 8.49 12.81
CA ILE A 148 10.78 8.50 13.21
C ILE A 148 10.69 8.57 14.73
N SER A 149 9.90 9.52 15.26
CA SER A 149 9.72 9.67 16.71
C SER A 149 9.06 8.43 17.31
N SER A 150 9.71 7.81 18.30
CA SER A 150 9.19 6.63 19.01
C SER A 150 7.92 6.93 19.85
N VAL A 151 7.69 8.21 20.16
CA VAL A 151 6.56 8.69 20.97
C VAL A 151 5.38 9.13 20.08
N THR A 152 5.67 9.97 19.08
CA THR A 152 4.62 10.66 18.29
C THR A 152 4.40 10.07 16.90
N GLY A 153 5.38 9.33 16.36
CA GLY A 153 5.38 8.89 14.97
C GLY A 153 5.69 10.00 13.95
N ALA A 154 6.11 11.19 14.40
CA ALA A 154 6.59 12.26 13.51
C ALA A 154 7.79 11.78 12.69
N ILE A 155 7.92 12.26 11.45
CA ILE A 155 8.88 11.77 10.46
C ILE A 155 9.83 12.91 10.08
N CYS A 156 11.14 12.65 10.09
CA CYS A 156 12.12 13.50 9.43
C CYS A 156 12.40 12.94 8.03
N LEU A 157 11.80 13.55 7.01
CA LEU A 157 12.06 13.24 5.60
C LEU A 157 12.00 14.52 4.77
N ASP A 158 13.01 14.75 3.95
CA ASP A 158 13.22 15.94 3.13
C ASP A 158 12.09 16.20 2.13
N ILE A 159 11.55 15.15 1.48
CA ILE A 159 10.44 15.27 0.54
C ILE A 159 9.12 15.69 1.21
N LEU A 160 9.01 15.59 2.54
CA LEU A 160 7.87 16.09 3.32
C LEU A 160 8.11 17.52 3.84
N LYS A 161 9.24 18.14 3.47
CA LYS A 161 9.68 19.47 3.90
C LYS A 161 9.99 20.33 2.67
N ASP A 162 11.27 20.60 2.42
CA ASP A 162 11.79 21.53 1.43
C ASP A 162 12.04 20.91 0.06
N GLN A 163 12.17 19.58 -0.02
CA GLN A 163 12.37 18.86 -1.29
C GLN A 163 11.05 18.39 -1.93
N TRP A 164 9.90 18.87 -1.45
CA TRP A 164 8.61 18.56 -2.04
C TRP A 164 8.48 19.16 -3.44
N ALA A 165 8.04 18.34 -4.40
CA ALA A 165 7.68 18.80 -5.73
C ALA A 165 6.21 18.46 -6.01
N ALA A 166 5.45 19.38 -6.63
CA ALA A 166 4.04 19.17 -6.96
C ALA A 166 3.77 18.01 -7.94
N ALA A 167 4.82 17.46 -8.56
CA ALA A 167 4.76 16.25 -9.39
C ALA A 167 4.84 14.94 -8.58
N MET A 168 5.16 15.02 -7.27
CA MET A 168 5.16 13.86 -6.38
C MET A 168 3.72 13.42 -6.08
N THR A 169 3.56 12.13 -5.84
CA THR A 169 2.28 11.46 -5.58
C THR A 169 2.29 10.84 -4.18
N LEU A 170 1.13 10.48 -3.65
CA LEU A 170 1.07 9.71 -2.40
C LEU A 170 1.81 8.38 -2.52
N ARG A 171 1.76 7.77 -3.70
CA ARG A 171 2.50 6.54 -4.01
C ARG A 171 4.01 6.74 -3.84
N THR A 172 4.58 7.82 -4.37
CA THR A 172 6.02 8.10 -4.23
C THR A 172 6.38 8.39 -2.78
N VAL A 173 5.53 9.12 -2.03
CA VAL A 173 5.74 9.35 -0.59
C VAL A 173 5.80 8.03 0.19
N LEU A 174 4.84 7.12 -0.02
CA LEU A 174 4.81 5.83 0.67
C LEU A 174 6.01 4.94 0.32
N LEU A 175 6.46 4.96 -0.94
CA LEU A 175 7.67 4.23 -1.34
C LEU A 175 8.94 4.83 -0.73
N SER A 176 9.03 6.15 -0.63
CA SER A 176 10.16 6.81 0.05
C SER A 176 10.18 6.49 1.54
N LEU A 177 9.02 6.41 2.20
CA LEU A 177 8.95 5.95 3.59
C LEU A 177 9.38 4.48 3.74
N GLN A 178 9.00 3.62 2.80
CA GLN A 178 9.46 2.24 2.80
C GLN A 178 10.99 2.15 2.58
N ALA A 179 11.55 2.98 1.70
CA ALA A 179 13.00 3.08 1.51
C ALA A 179 13.71 3.60 2.75
N LEU A 180 13.13 4.58 3.46
CA LEU A 180 13.65 5.10 4.73
C LEU A 180 13.77 3.99 5.79
N LEU A 181 12.79 3.08 5.88
CA LEU A 181 12.88 1.92 6.78
C LEU A 181 14.02 0.95 6.44
N ALA A 182 14.45 0.89 5.19
CA ALA A 182 15.58 0.07 4.77
C ALA A 182 16.93 0.77 4.95
N ALA A 183 16.95 2.10 4.90
CA ALA A 183 18.15 2.92 4.99
C ALA A 183 17.89 4.14 5.89
N ALA A 184 18.13 3.96 7.19
CA ALA A 184 18.04 5.04 8.16
C ALA A 184 19.19 6.05 7.96
N GLU A 185 18.93 7.32 8.27
CA GLU A 185 19.91 8.41 8.26
C GLU A 185 20.13 8.91 9.70
N PRO A 186 21.03 8.28 10.48
CA PRO A 186 21.15 8.57 11.90
C PRO A 186 21.92 9.88 12.20
N ASP A 187 22.53 10.53 11.20
CA ASP A 187 23.19 11.82 11.34
C ASP A 187 22.21 13.02 11.30
N ASP A 188 21.01 12.82 10.75
CA ASP A 188 19.87 13.76 10.84
C ASP A 188 18.63 13.11 11.50
N PRO A 189 18.69 12.80 12.81
CA PRO A 189 17.69 11.99 13.46
C PRO A 189 16.44 12.78 13.87
N GLN A 190 15.30 12.10 13.87
CA GLN A 190 14.07 12.58 14.51
C GLN A 190 14.00 12.19 15.98
N ASP A 191 14.64 11.07 16.34
CA ASP A 191 14.70 10.54 17.70
C ASP A 191 16.17 10.29 18.09
N ALA A 192 16.72 11.17 18.93
CA ALA A 192 18.12 11.13 19.32
C ALA A 192 18.48 9.89 20.14
N VAL A 193 17.55 9.34 20.93
CA VAL A 193 17.80 8.14 21.73
C VAL A 193 17.94 6.93 20.82
N VAL A 194 17.00 6.80 19.86
CA VAL A 194 17.02 5.70 18.88
C VAL A 194 18.26 5.79 17.99
N ALA A 195 18.59 6.99 17.51
CA ALA A 195 19.78 7.22 16.69
C ALA A 195 21.08 6.93 17.43
N ASN A 196 21.16 7.28 18.72
CA ASN A 196 22.32 6.95 19.54
C ASN A 196 22.47 5.44 19.72
N GLN A 197 21.37 4.72 19.99
CA GLN A 197 21.40 3.25 20.06
C GLN A 197 21.80 2.63 18.71
N TYR A 198 21.28 3.16 17.59
CA TYR A 198 21.63 2.71 16.25
C TYR A 198 23.14 2.81 15.98
N LYS A 199 23.76 3.94 16.35
CA LYS A 199 25.20 4.18 16.14
C LYS A 199 26.07 3.39 17.11
N GLN A 200 25.72 3.37 18.40
CA GLN A 200 26.57 2.79 19.44
C GLN A 200 26.42 1.27 19.57
N ASN A 201 25.23 0.74 19.32
CA ASN A 201 24.94 -0.69 19.45
C ASN A 201 23.94 -1.16 18.37
N PRO A 202 24.40 -1.40 17.13
CA PRO A 202 23.54 -1.80 16.02
C PRO A 202 22.76 -3.10 16.27
N GLU A 203 23.34 -4.06 16.99
CA GLU A 203 22.67 -5.33 17.30
C GLU A 203 21.53 -5.13 18.30
N MET A 204 21.74 -4.34 19.36
CA MET A 204 20.67 -3.97 20.28
C MET A 204 19.57 -3.19 19.56
N PHE A 205 19.93 -2.26 18.68
CA PHE A 205 18.94 -1.56 17.85
C PHE A 205 18.12 -2.55 17.01
N LYS A 206 18.77 -3.48 16.32
CA LYS A 206 18.09 -4.49 15.47
C LYS A 206 17.09 -5.32 16.28
N GLN A 207 17.49 -5.80 17.47
CA GLN A 207 16.61 -6.56 18.35
C GLN A 207 15.46 -5.71 18.91
N THR A 208 15.74 -4.45 19.26
CA THR A 208 14.74 -3.50 19.76
C THR A 208 13.71 -3.18 18.68
N ALA A 209 14.16 -2.83 17.48
CA ALA A 209 13.30 -2.57 16.34
C ALA A 209 12.50 -3.82 15.93
N GLY A 210 13.10 -5.01 15.98
CA GLY A 210 12.39 -6.27 15.75
C GLY A 210 11.28 -6.53 16.77
N LEU A 211 11.55 -6.29 18.06
CA LEU A 211 10.53 -6.36 19.11
C LEU A 211 9.41 -5.35 18.89
N TRP A 212 9.72 -4.09 18.59
CA TRP A 212 8.69 -3.08 18.33
C TRP A 212 7.83 -3.47 17.13
N SER A 213 8.44 -4.02 16.09
CA SER A 213 7.73 -4.54 14.91
C SER A 213 6.84 -5.72 15.26
N HIS A 214 7.30 -6.63 16.14
CA HIS A 214 6.48 -7.74 16.63
C HIS A 214 5.27 -7.25 17.44
N VAL A 215 5.51 -6.35 18.40
CA VAL A 215 4.47 -5.88 19.33
C VAL A 215 3.45 -4.96 18.67
N TYR A 216 3.91 -4.03 17.82
CA TYR A 216 3.06 -2.96 17.29
C TYR A 216 2.65 -3.15 15.82
N ALA A 217 3.44 -3.89 15.04
CA ALA A 217 3.23 -4.02 13.60
C ALA A 217 2.88 -5.46 13.16
N GLY A 218 2.81 -6.42 14.09
CA GLY A 218 2.45 -7.81 13.79
C GLY A 218 3.54 -8.63 13.10
N ALA A 219 4.80 -8.19 13.16
CA ALA A 219 5.94 -8.95 12.66
C ALA A 219 6.11 -10.28 13.44
N PRO A 220 6.79 -11.30 12.88
CA PRO A 220 7.06 -12.55 13.58
C PRO A 220 7.87 -12.36 14.88
N VAL A 221 7.81 -13.39 15.73
CA VAL A 221 8.26 -13.34 17.14
C VAL A 221 9.69 -12.85 17.30
N SER A 222 9.85 -11.89 18.21
CA SER A 222 11.12 -11.26 18.60
C SER A 222 11.87 -12.03 19.70
N SER A 223 13.00 -11.46 20.15
CA SER A 223 13.86 -12.01 21.22
C SER A 223 13.09 -12.44 22.48
N PRO A 224 13.20 -13.72 22.92
CA PRO A 224 12.59 -14.21 24.16
C PRO A 224 13.10 -13.47 25.41
N ASP A 225 14.34 -13.00 25.41
CA ASP A 225 14.94 -12.34 26.57
C ASP A 225 14.33 -10.97 26.84
N TYR A 226 14.03 -10.20 25.79
CA TYR A 226 13.35 -8.91 25.92
C TYR A 226 11.92 -9.10 26.41
N THR A 227 11.24 -10.13 25.90
CA THR A 227 9.89 -10.50 26.33
C THR A 227 9.86 -10.78 27.84
N ARG A 228 10.81 -11.56 28.37
CA ARG A 228 10.93 -11.82 29.81
C ARG A 228 11.13 -10.55 30.65
N LYS A 229 11.95 -9.60 30.18
CA LYS A 229 12.18 -8.32 30.87
C LYS A 229 10.91 -7.47 30.91
N ILE A 230 10.16 -7.44 29.80
CA ILE A 230 8.87 -6.74 29.71
C ILE A 230 7.87 -7.36 30.68
N ASP A 231 7.73 -8.69 30.65
CA ASP A 231 6.80 -9.42 31.52
C ASP A 231 7.11 -9.20 33.00
N LYS A 232 8.39 -9.15 33.38
CA LYS A 232 8.82 -8.85 34.75
C LYS A 232 8.31 -7.48 35.22
N LEU A 233 8.47 -6.43 34.42
CA LEU A 233 8.02 -5.08 34.79
C LEU A 233 6.50 -4.93 34.68
N CYS A 234 5.85 -5.59 33.71
CA CYS A 234 4.39 -5.62 33.62
C CYS A 234 3.76 -6.32 34.84
N ALA A 235 4.40 -7.38 35.36
CA ALA A 235 3.96 -8.07 36.59
C ALA A 235 4.04 -7.17 37.84
N MET A 236 4.83 -6.09 37.81
CA MET A 236 4.88 -5.07 38.85
C MET A 236 3.74 -4.03 38.74
N GLY A 237 2.91 -4.11 37.69
CA GLY A 237 1.74 -3.24 37.49
C GLY A 237 1.97 -2.07 36.54
N PHE A 238 3.15 -1.94 35.92
CA PHE A 238 3.42 -0.88 34.94
C PHE A 238 2.71 -1.15 33.61
N ASP A 239 2.30 -0.08 32.92
CA ASP A 239 1.74 -0.16 31.56
C ASP A 239 2.75 -0.76 30.57
N LYS A 240 2.29 -1.69 29.74
CA LYS A 240 3.15 -2.42 28.80
C LYS A 240 3.86 -1.50 27.80
N ASN A 241 3.19 -0.46 27.30
CA ASN A 241 3.81 0.46 26.35
C ASN A 241 4.86 1.35 27.03
N ALA A 242 4.56 1.81 28.24
CA ALA A 242 5.52 2.55 29.07
C ALA A 242 6.75 1.70 29.38
N VAL A 243 6.56 0.43 29.76
CA VAL A 243 7.64 -0.54 30.01
C VAL A 243 8.53 -0.72 28.79
N ILE A 244 7.92 -0.96 27.61
CA ILE A 244 8.68 -1.15 26.36
C ILE A 244 9.48 0.11 26.04
N ALA A 245 8.90 1.30 26.16
CA ALA A 245 9.59 2.55 25.90
C ALA A 245 10.74 2.79 26.90
N ALA A 246 10.52 2.53 28.18
CA ALA A 246 11.53 2.68 29.23
C ALA A 246 12.71 1.72 29.02
N LEU A 247 12.44 0.41 28.83
CA LEU A 247 13.49 -0.58 28.57
C LEU A 247 14.25 -0.26 27.27
N SER A 248 13.56 0.12 26.21
CA SER A 248 14.20 0.43 24.91
C SER A 248 15.12 1.65 24.99
N SER A 249 14.71 2.69 25.74
CA SER A 249 15.50 3.92 25.94
C SER A 249 16.64 3.78 26.94
N LYS A 250 16.57 2.79 27.83
CA LYS A 250 17.58 2.50 28.87
C LYS A 250 18.39 1.25 28.56
N SER A 251 18.65 0.98 27.27
CA SER A 251 19.53 -0.10 26.83
C SER A 251 19.18 -1.49 27.40
N TRP A 252 17.88 -1.74 27.61
CA TRP A 252 17.35 -2.96 28.22
C TRP A 252 17.85 -3.26 29.64
N ASP A 253 18.33 -2.24 30.36
CA ASP A 253 18.66 -2.34 31.77
C ASP A 253 17.40 -2.19 32.63
N VAL A 254 17.16 -3.17 33.51
CA VAL A 254 15.90 -3.26 34.27
C VAL A 254 15.87 -2.23 35.40
N GLU A 255 17.00 -1.95 36.03
CA GLU A 255 17.08 -1.04 37.19
C GLU A 255 16.79 0.39 36.75
N THR A 256 17.55 0.89 35.77
CA THR A 256 17.38 2.25 35.24
C THR A 256 16.05 2.46 34.50
N ALA A 257 15.50 1.41 33.86
CA ALA A 257 14.15 1.47 33.31
C ALA A 257 13.08 1.55 34.40
N THR A 258 13.25 0.83 35.51
CA THR A 258 12.33 0.89 36.66
C THR A 258 12.37 2.26 37.31
N GLU A 259 13.56 2.84 37.50
CA GLU A 259 13.72 4.21 38.01
C GLU A 259 12.99 5.23 37.12
N LEU A 260 13.12 5.11 35.80
CA LEU A 260 12.40 5.96 34.86
C LEU A 260 10.88 5.80 34.99
N LEU A 261 10.39 4.57 35.12
CA LEU A 261 8.95 4.28 35.28
C LEU A 261 8.38 4.81 36.59
N LEU A 262 9.16 4.82 37.67
CA LEU A 262 8.77 5.36 38.97
C LEU A 262 8.81 6.90 39.02
N SER A 263 9.54 7.52 38.10
CA SER A 263 9.66 8.98 38.02
C SER A 263 8.54 9.68 37.24
N ASN A 264 7.70 8.90 36.54
CA ASN A 264 6.53 9.37 35.78
C ASN A 264 5.25 9.24 36.61
#